data_AF-A0A517ZI23-F1
#
_entry.id   AF-A0A517ZI23-F1
#
_cell.length_a   1.000
_cell.length_b   1.000
_cell.length_c   1.000
_cell.angle_alpha   90.00
_cell.angle_beta   90.00
_cell.angle_gamma   90.00
#
_symmetry.space_group_name_H-M   'P 1'
#
loop_
_entity.id
_entity.type
_entity.pdbx_description
1 polymer ?
#
loop_
_entity_poly.entity_id
_entity_poly.type
_entity_poly.pdbx_seq_one_letter_code
_entity_poly.pdbx_strand_id
1 'polypeptide(L)'
;MCQIDKARAIEVGREFLENDGHTVIECAHIAHATKEMYQEELGEPHEHGNFVLELVVVTPPDPNYVVKDPRGDIRAVCVNDLTGEAKYISVLD
;
A
#
# COMPACT_ATOMS: atom_id res chain seq x y z
N MET A 1 -16.60 16.07 5.20
CA MET A 1 -15.34 15.41 4.79
C MET A 1 -15.75 14.14 4.07
N CYS A 2 -15.40 14.00 2.78
CA CYS A 2 -15.72 12.79 2.02
C CYS A 2 -14.63 11.77 2.27
N GLN A 3 -15.00 10.60 2.79
CA GLN A 3 -14.13 9.43 2.83
C GLN A 3 -13.78 9.03 1.40
N ILE A 4 -12.54 8.65 1.15
CA ILE A 4 -12.16 8.07 -0.15
C ILE A 4 -12.68 6.64 -0.24
N ASP A 5 -13.10 6.25 -1.44
CA ASP A 5 -13.52 4.87 -1.72
C ASP A 5 -12.32 3.98 -2.10
N LYS A 6 -12.59 2.68 -2.26
CA LYS A 6 -11.59 1.68 -2.64
C LYS A 6 -10.85 2.01 -3.93
N ALA A 7 -11.51 2.57 -4.94
CA ALA A 7 -10.87 2.89 -6.20
C ALA A 7 -9.87 4.03 -5.98
N ARG A 8 -10.26 5.06 -5.23
CA ARG A 8 -9.37 6.17 -4.90
C ARG A 8 -8.20 5.74 -4.00
N ALA A 9 -8.42 4.80 -3.08
CA ALA A 9 -7.33 4.22 -2.28
C ALA A 9 -6.29 3.51 -3.16
N ILE A 10 -6.73 2.72 -4.14
CA ILE A 10 -5.82 2.06 -5.10
C ILE A 10 -5.02 3.09 -5.88
N GLU A 11 -5.65 4.14 -6.39
CA GLU A 11 -4.94 5.22 -7.11
C GLU A 11 -3.86 5.84 -6.24
N VAL A 12 -4.21 6.24 -5.02
CA VAL A 12 -3.27 6.84 -4.07
C VAL A 12 -2.11 5.92 -3.74
N GLY A 13 -2.38 4.63 -3.50
CA GLY A 13 -1.33 3.63 -3.25
C GLY A 13 -0.42 3.41 -4.47
N ARG A 14 -0.99 3.44 -5.68
CA ARG A 14 -0.23 3.36 -6.93
C ARG A 14 0.68 4.57 -7.12
N GLU A 15 0.12 5.77 -7.01
CA GLU A 15 0.85 7.04 -7.12
C GLU A 15 2.02 7.08 -6.12
N PHE A 16 1.81 6.60 -4.90
CA PHE A 16 2.86 6.52 -3.87
C PHE A 16 4.04 5.65 -4.29
N LEU A 17 3.78 4.42 -4.75
CA LEU A 17 4.84 3.50 -5.19
C LEU A 17 5.52 3.96 -6.48
N GLU A 18 4.76 4.54 -7.41
CA GLU A 18 5.29 5.10 -8.65
C GLU A 18 6.23 6.29 -8.39
N ASN A 19 5.90 7.15 -7.43
CA ASN A 19 6.77 8.24 -6.99
C ASN A 19 8.04 7.76 -6.29
N ASP A 20 8.01 6.58 -5.66
CA ASP A 20 9.18 5.95 -5.03
C ASP A 20 10.07 5.18 -6.04
N GLY A 21 9.66 5.14 -7.32
CA GLY A 21 10.43 4.52 -8.41
C GLY A 21 10.03 3.08 -8.74
N HIS A 22 8.91 2.59 -8.19
CA HIS A 22 8.36 1.28 -8.52
C HIS A 22 7.35 1.37 -9.68
N THR A 23 7.26 0.33 -10.51
CA THR A 23 6.16 0.20 -11.47
C THR A 23 5.09 -0.70 -10.91
N VAL A 24 3.88 -0.19 -10.65
CA VAL A 24 2.79 -1.01 -10.13
C VAL A 24 2.09 -1.78 -11.26
N ILE A 25 2.15 -3.11 -11.18
CA ILE A 25 1.50 -4.01 -12.12
C ILE A 25 0.00 -4.08 -11.82
N GLU A 26 -0.35 -4.49 -10.60
CA GLU A 26 -1.73 -4.71 -10.17
C GLU A 26 -1.90 -4.58 -8.66
N CYS A 27 -3.15 -4.43 -8.22
CA CYS A 27 -3.51 -4.55 -6.81
C CYS A 27 -3.96 -5.99 -6.54
N ALA A 28 -3.11 -6.77 -5.89
CA ALA A 28 -3.41 -8.16 -5.55
C ALA A 28 -4.52 -8.27 -4.49
N HIS A 29 -4.52 -7.35 -3.52
CA HIS A 29 -5.48 -7.37 -2.43
C HIS A 29 -5.73 -5.97 -1.86
N ILE A 30 -6.98 -5.74 -1.45
CA ILE A 30 -7.42 -4.52 -0.75
C ILE A 30 -8.39 -4.89 0.37
N ALA A 31 -8.06 -4.46 1.58
CA ALA A 31 -8.90 -4.62 2.76
C ALA A 31 -8.96 -3.31 3.56
N HIS A 32 -9.94 -3.18 4.43
CA HIS A 32 -9.84 -2.20 5.52
C HIS A 32 -8.93 -2.79 6.59
N ALA A 33 -8.02 -1.99 7.15
CA ALA A 33 -7.27 -2.37 8.33
C ALA A 33 -8.28 -2.72 9.43
N THR A 34 -8.21 -3.94 9.98
CA THR A 34 -8.97 -4.24 11.19
C THR A 34 -8.46 -3.34 12.31
N LYS A 35 -9.37 -2.99 13.24
CA LYS A 35 -9.08 -2.10 14.36
C LYS A 35 -7.80 -2.52 15.12
N GLU A 36 -7.57 -3.82 15.23
CA GLU A 36 -6.45 -4.44 15.95
C GLU A 36 -5.12 -4.30 15.20
N MET A 37 -5.06 -4.68 13.91
CA MET A 37 -3.85 -4.51 13.09
C MET A 37 -3.44 -3.04 12.95
N TYR A 38 -4.43 -2.14 12.91
CA TYR A 38 -4.21 -0.71 12.85
C TYR A 38 -3.61 -0.14 14.16
N GLN A 39 -4.10 -0.60 15.32
CA GLN A 39 -3.61 -0.16 16.63
C GLN A 39 -2.16 -0.55 16.86
N GLU A 40 -1.77 -1.76 16.45
CA GLU A 40 -0.42 -2.27 16.65
C GLU A 40 0.62 -1.53 15.80
N GLU A 41 0.29 -1.17 14.56
CA GLU A 41 1.25 -0.50 13.66
C GLU A 41 1.15 1.03 13.65
N LEU A 42 -0.04 1.62 13.82
CA LEU A 42 -0.31 3.01 13.42
C LEU A 42 -1.01 3.89 14.47
N GLY A 43 -1.42 3.34 15.62
CA GLY A 43 -2.08 4.07 16.71
C GLY A 43 -3.61 3.99 16.70
N GLU A 44 -4.30 4.81 17.51
CA GLU A 44 -5.76 4.67 17.71
C GLU A 44 -6.58 4.79 16.40
N PRO A 45 -7.42 3.79 16.08
CA PRO A 45 -8.25 3.73 14.88
C PRO A 45 -9.50 4.57 15.03
N HIS A 46 -9.85 5.28 13.95
CA HIS A 46 -11.16 5.87 13.76
C HIS A 46 -12.16 4.87 13.15
N GLU A 47 -13.46 5.18 13.26
CA GLU A 47 -14.61 4.29 13.00
C GLU A 47 -14.62 3.54 11.66
N HIS A 48 -13.87 3.96 10.64
CA HIS A 48 -13.87 3.33 9.31
C HIS A 48 -12.53 2.71 8.86
N GLY A 49 -11.43 2.96 9.58
CA GLY A 49 -10.11 2.35 9.33
C GLY A 49 -9.44 2.74 8.00
N ASN A 50 -8.12 2.78 7.97
CA ASN A 50 -7.37 2.97 6.73
C ASN A 50 -7.52 1.77 5.78
N PHE A 51 -7.31 1.98 4.49
CA PHE A 51 -7.16 0.89 3.53
C PHE A 51 -5.76 0.28 3.63
N VAL A 52 -5.70 -1.04 3.56
CA VAL A 52 -4.46 -1.80 3.36
C VAL A 52 -4.50 -2.37 1.95
N LEU A 53 -3.46 -2.06 1.18
CA LEU A 53 -3.28 -2.45 -0.21
C LEU A 53 -2.04 -3.34 -0.32
N GLU A 54 -2.16 -4.47 -0.98
CA GLU A 54 -1.02 -5.27 -1.42
C GLU A 54 -0.88 -5.09 -2.93
N LEU A 55 0.14 -4.32 -3.33
CA LEU A 55 0.40 -3.94 -4.71
C LEU A 55 1.58 -4.76 -5.24
N VAL A 56 1.39 -5.41 -6.38
CA VAL A 56 2.47 -6.11 -7.08
C VAL A 56 3.25 -5.09 -7.88
N VAL A 57 4.54 -4.98 -7.63
CA VAL A 57 5.42 -4.01 -8.28
C VAL A 57 6.61 -4.65 -8.97
N VAL A 58 7.06 -4.02 -10.05
CA VAL A 58 8.38 -4.26 -10.61
C VAL A 58 9.27 -3.10 -10.21
N THR A 59 10.33 -3.41 -9.47
CA THR A 59 11.44 -2.46 -9.33
C THR A 59 12.24 -2.53 -10.64
N PRO A 60 12.43 -1.42 -11.38
CA PRO A 60 13.29 -1.44 -12.55
C PRO A 60 14.66 -2.00 -12.15
N PRO A 61 15.36 -2.73 -13.04
CA PRO A 61 16.63 -3.34 -12.71
C PRO A 61 17.62 -2.23 -12.37
N ASP A 62 17.80 -1.96 -11.08
CA ASP A 62 19.01 -1.32 -10.61
C ASP A 62 20.15 -2.23 -11.11
N PRO A 63 21.19 -1.68 -11.75
CA PRO A 63 22.28 -2.48 -12.28
C PRO A 63 22.98 -3.35 -11.21
N ASN A 64 22.71 -3.12 -9.92
CA ASN A 64 23.18 -3.92 -8.79
C ASN A 64 22.10 -4.85 -8.18
N TYR A 65 20.85 -4.77 -8.64
CA TYR A 65 19.73 -5.54 -8.11
C TYR A 65 19.39 -6.70 -9.04
N VAL A 66 19.82 -7.89 -8.65
CA VAL A 66 19.43 -9.13 -9.33
C VAL A 66 17.94 -9.34 -9.07
N VAL A 67 17.12 -9.25 -10.11
CA VAL A 67 15.69 -9.59 -10.06
C VAL A 67 15.59 -11.05 -9.59
N LYS A 68 15.24 -11.26 -8.32
CA LYS A 68 15.12 -12.60 -7.73
C LYS A 68 13.82 -13.30 -8.13
N ASP A 69 12.77 -12.55 -8.48
CA ASP A 69 11.49 -13.11 -8.92
C ASP A 69 10.90 -12.31 -10.10
N PRO A 70 10.63 -12.94 -11.27
CA PRO A 70 10.02 -12.27 -12.42
C PRO A 70 8.53 -11.96 -12.22
N ARG A 71 7.90 -12.39 -11.12
CA ARG A 71 6.48 -12.14 -10.83
C ARG A 71 6.21 -10.76 -10.21
N GLY A 72 7.27 -9.99 -9.91
CA GLY A 72 7.18 -8.73 -9.17
C GLY A 72 7.21 -8.93 -7.65
N ASP A 73 7.62 -7.90 -6.93
CA ASP A 73 7.62 -7.85 -5.47
C ASP A 73 6.24 -7.40 -4.97
N ILE A 74 5.73 -8.00 -3.89
CA ILE A 74 4.51 -7.51 -3.24
C ILE A 74 4.92 -6.42 -2.25
N ARG A 75 4.34 -5.22 -2.41
CA ARG A 75 4.50 -4.10 -1.48
C ARG A 75 3.17 -3.80 -0.82
N ALA A 76 3.20 -3.78 0.50
CA ALA A 76 2.05 -3.44 1.31
C ALA A 76 2.06 -1.93 1.63
N VAL A 77 0.95 -1.26 1.32
CA VAL A 77 0.75 0.19 1.51
C VAL A 77 -0.53 0.42 2.27
N CYS A 78 -0.48 1.31 3.25
CA CYS A 78 -1.65 1.77 3.98
C CYS A 78 -2.06 3.16 3.47
N VAL A 79 -3.33 3.34 3.13
CA VAL A 79 -3.90 4.61 2.68
C VAL A 79 -4.93 5.11 3.69
N ASN A 80 -4.73 6.33 4.17
CA ASN A 80 -5.67 6.99 5.06
C ASN A 80 -6.97 7.36 4.34
N ASP A 81 -8.10 6.94 4.88
CA ASP A 81 -9.41 7.11 4.26
C ASP A 81 -9.90 8.57 4.28
N LEU A 82 -9.41 9.38 5.23
CA LEU A 82 -9.76 10.78 5.42
C LEU A 82 -8.79 11.75 4.75
N THR A 83 -7.48 11.51 4.86
CA THR A 83 -6.44 12.40 4.33
C THR A 83 -6.01 12.03 2.92
N GLY A 84 -6.19 10.76 2.52
CA GLY A 84 -5.67 10.25 1.25
C GLY A 84 -4.15 10.13 1.24
N GLU A 85 -3.51 10.05 2.40
CA GLU A 85 -2.06 9.83 2.50
C GLU A 85 -1.73 8.34 2.50
N ALA A 86 -0.73 7.96 1.70
CA ALA A 86 -0.18 6.60 1.65
C ALA A 86 1.11 6.48 2.46
N LYS A 87 1.33 5.31 3.07
CA LYS A 87 2.59 4.94 3.73
C LYS A 87 2.87 3.47 3.59
N TYR A 88 4.15 3.10 3.59
CA TYR A 88 4.55 1.69 3.72
C TYR A 88 4.07 1.12 5.05
N ILE A 89 3.56 -0.11 5.02
CA ILE A 89 3.42 -0.94 6.22
C ILE A 89 4.50 -2.02 6.18
N SER A 90 5.16 -2.20 7.31
CA SER A 90 6.15 -3.26 7.42
C SER A 90 5.40 -4.53 7.76
N VAL A 91 5.05 -5.32 6.76
CA VAL A 91 4.61 -6.70 7.03
C VAL A 91 5.77 -7.36 7.78
N LEU A 92 5.59 -7.53 9.08
CA LEU A 92 6.57 -8.18 9.96
C LEU A 92 6.86 -9.57 9.36
N ASP A 93 8.11 -9.78 8.97
CA ASP A 93 8.69 -11.06 8.52
C ASP A 93 8.58 -12.15 9.61
#